data_AF-A0A848WB34-F1
#
_entry.id   AF-A0A848WB34-F1
#
_cell.length_a   1.000
_cell.length_b   1.000
_cell.length_c   1.000
_cell.angle_alpha   90.00
_cell.angle_beta   90.00
_cell.angle_gamma   90.00
#
_symmetry.space_group_name_H-M   'P 1'
#
loop_
_entity.id
_entity.type
_entity.pdbx_description
1 polymer ?
#
loop_
_entity_poly.entity_id
_entity_poly.type
_entity_poly.pdbx_seq_one_letter_code
_entity_poly.pdbx_strand_id
1 'polypeptide(L)'
;MRNFEMTGRSAAYGANGMAATSHPRATLAALDILRAGGNAVDAAVAAIAVHSVVEPAMTGIGGDCFALYAPAGGDMVAYNGSGRAGAAATTQWFLENGITEIRADGPHAVTIPGAVDAWSRLVQDHGTKDLGELLATAIDLAETGYPIQPRVAFDWARFEAKLNANAPIRRRFLNDGNLFKAGDMFQQPELAATLREVANKGADGFYKGHVAEAMVATLNGLGGVQTVDDFANAVGEYCDPISTTYRDYQVLECPPNGQGFIALIMLNILEGFDLASLDPGSAQ
;
A
#
# COMPACT_ATOMS: atom_id res chain seq x y z
N MET A 1 -17.21 -27.36 3.38
CA MET A 1 -18.11 -26.65 4.32
C MET A 1 -17.38 -26.40 5.63
N ARG A 2 -17.63 -25.28 6.33
CA ARG A 2 -16.95 -24.96 7.58
C ARG A 2 -17.36 -25.93 8.70
N ASN A 3 -16.40 -26.49 9.42
CA ASN A 3 -16.64 -27.17 10.68
C ASN A 3 -16.76 -26.13 11.81
N PHE A 4 -17.92 -26.05 12.47
CA PHE A 4 -18.18 -25.08 13.54
C PHE A 4 -17.57 -25.47 14.89
N GLU A 5 -17.13 -26.72 15.05
CA GLU A 5 -16.41 -27.20 16.24
C GLU A 5 -14.91 -26.84 16.20
N MET A 6 -14.42 -26.37 15.04
CA MET A 6 -13.03 -25.92 14.89
C MET A 6 -12.93 -24.40 14.98
N THR A 7 -11.87 -23.93 15.63
CA THR A 7 -11.53 -22.51 15.69
C THR A 7 -11.28 -21.96 14.29
N GLY A 8 -11.81 -20.77 14.02
CA GLY A 8 -11.71 -20.13 12.71
C GLY A 8 -12.71 -18.99 12.55
N ARG A 9 -12.68 -18.32 11.40
CA ARG A 9 -13.62 -17.23 11.06
C ARG A 9 -14.61 -17.71 10.00
N SER A 10 -15.88 -17.32 10.14
CA SER A 10 -16.91 -17.67 9.15
C SER A 10 -16.74 -16.74 7.96
N ALA A 11 -17.15 -17.20 6.78
CA ALA A 11 -17.36 -16.29 5.66
C ALA A 11 -18.29 -15.16 6.11
N ALA A 12 -17.89 -13.92 5.82
CA ALA A 12 -18.76 -12.78 5.98
C ALA A 12 -19.70 -12.73 4.77
N TYR A 13 -20.96 -12.35 5.00
CA TYR A 13 -21.96 -12.15 3.94
C TYR A 13 -22.49 -10.73 4.05
N GLY A 14 -22.62 -10.04 2.93
CA GLY A 14 -23.16 -8.68 2.85
C GLY A 14 -24.04 -8.55 1.62
N ALA A 15 -25.23 -7.95 1.78
CA ALA A 15 -26.18 -7.77 0.68
C ALA A 15 -25.86 -6.56 -0.20
N ASN A 16 -25.23 -5.53 0.36
CA ASN A 16 -25.05 -4.23 -0.30
C ASN A 16 -23.59 -3.83 -0.51
N GLY A 17 -22.65 -4.47 0.17
CA GLY A 17 -21.23 -4.14 0.10
C GLY A 17 -20.41 -4.95 1.09
N MET A 18 -19.12 -5.08 0.81
CA MET A 18 -18.16 -5.80 1.65
C MET A 18 -16.78 -5.17 1.47
N ALA A 19 -16.00 -5.16 2.55
CA ALA A 19 -14.57 -4.85 2.52
C ALA A 19 -13.82 -5.96 3.25
N ALA A 20 -12.66 -6.34 2.73
CA ALA A 20 -11.76 -7.31 3.33
C ALA A 20 -10.35 -6.75 3.29
N THR A 21 -9.74 -6.55 4.45
CA THR A 21 -8.39 -6.00 4.57
C THR A 21 -7.61 -6.73 5.67
N SER A 22 -6.28 -6.53 5.75
CA SER A 22 -5.44 -7.14 6.79
C SER A 22 -5.65 -6.55 8.20
N HIS A 23 -6.35 -5.41 8.31
CA HIS A 23 -6.52 -4.69 9.56
C HIS A 23 -7.98 -4.27 9.80
N PRO A 24 -8.59 -4.62 10.96
CA PRO A 24 -10.01 -4.39 11.20
C PRO A 24 -10.41 -2.91 11.13
N ARG A 25 -9.55 -1.97 11.55
CA ARG A 25 -9.83 -0.53 11.44
C ARG A 25 -9.94 -0.05 9.99
N ALA A 26 -9.12 -0.58 9.09
CA ALA A 26 -9.18 -0.23 7.68
C ALA A 26 -10.43 -0.83 7.01
N THR A 27 -10.78 -2.07 7.36
CA THR A 27 -12.06 -2.66 6.95
C THR A 27 -13.25 -1.82 7.42
N LEU A 28 -13.23 -1.34 8.67
CA LEU A 28 -14.29 -0.47 9.20
C LEU A 28 -14.37 0.87 8.46
N ALA A 29 -13.23 1.52 8.19
CA ALA A 29 -13.20 2.77 7.43
C ALA A 29 -13.81 2.61 6.03
N ALA A 30 -13.46 1.54 5.30
CA ALA A 30 -14.11 1.23 4.03
C ALA A 30 -15.63 1.03 4.16
N LEU A 31 -16.07 0.26 5.16
CA LEU A 31 -17.50 0.04 5.39
C LEU A 31 -18.24 1.32 5.75
N ASP A 32 -17.63 2.23 6.50
CA ASP A 32 -18.21 3.51 6.86
C ASP A 32 -18.36 4.42 5.63
N ILE A 33 -17.36 4.43 4.73
CA ILE A 33 -17.47 5.11 3.44
C ILE A 33 -18.57 4.52 2.56
N LEU A 34 -18.67 3.19 2.45
CA LEU A 34 -19.75 2.53 1.70
C LEU A 34 -21.14 2.88 2.30
N ARG A 35 -21.26 2.89 3.63
CA ARG A 35 -22.50 3.30 4.33
C ARG A 35 -22.83 4.77 4.10
N ALA A 36 -21.81 5.62 3.97
CA ALA A 36 -21.94 7.03 3.63
C ALA A 36 -22.16 7.28 2.13
N GLY A 37 -22.45 6.24 1.34
CA GLY A 37 -22.79 6.32 -0.08
C GLY A 37 -21.60 6.41 -1.02
N GLY A 38 -20.37 6.21 -0.53
CA GLY A 38 -19.19 6.11 -1.39
C GLY A 38 -19.16 4.79 -2.16
N ASN A 39 -18.40 4.74 -3.24
CA ASN A 39 -18.26 3.56 -4.06
C ASN A 39 -17.05 2.68 -3.65
N ALA A 40 -16.74 1.66 -4.43
CA ALA A 40 -15.64 0.74 -4.16
C ALA A 40 -14.25 1.42 -4.16
N VAL A 41 -14.03 2.42 -5.04
CA VAL A 41 -12.78 3.19 -5.10
C VAL A 41 -12.65 4.07 -3.87
N ASP A 42 -13.70 4.80 -3.51
CA ASP A 42 -13.75 5.63 -2.30
C ASP A 42 -13.43 4.80 -1.05
N ALA A 43 -14.09 3.65 -0.92
CA ALA A 43 -13.91 2.74 0.20
C ALA A 43 -12.50 2.14 0.25
N ALA A 44 -11.92 1.77 -0.90
CA ALA A 44 -10.56 1.26 -1.00
C ALA A 44 -9.53 2.31 -0.60
N VAL A 45 -9.68 3.56 -1.04
CA VAL A 45 -8.78 4.67 -0.69
C VAL A 45 -8.86 5.00 0.80
N ALA A 46 -10.05 5.01 1.40
CA ALA A 46 -10.18 5.19 2.84
C ALA A 46 -9.53 4.04 3.65
N ALA A 47 -9.69 2.79 3.19
CA ALA A 47 -9.02 1.66 3.82
C ALA A 47 -7.49 1.75 3.74
N ILE A 48 -6.93 2.02 2.56
CA ILE A 48 -5.46 2.05 2.38
C ILE A 48 -4.83 3.26 3.07
N ALA A 49 -5.55 4.38 3.18
CA ALA A 49 -5.14 5.52 3.98
C ALA A 49 -5.03 5.14 5.47
N VAL A 50 -6.03 4.44 6.01
CA VAL A 50 -5.97 3.92 7.38
C VAL A 50 -4.85 2.90 7.54
N HIS A 51 -4.65 1.98 6.60
CA HIS A 51 -3.53 1.03 6.63
C HIS A 51 -2.17 1.71 6.69
N SER A 52 -2.00 2.79 5.93
CA SER A 52 -0.77 3.58 5.92
C SER A 52 -0.42 4.21 7.27
N VAL A 53 -1.40 4.27 8.17
CA VAL A 53 -1.22 4.68 9.56
C VAL A 53 -1.06 3.45 10.44
N VAL A 54 -2.02 2.52 10.43
CA VAL A 54 -2.16 1.48 11.46
C VAL A 54 -1.31 0.24 11.25
N GLU A 55 -0.73 0.04 10.06
CA GLU A 55 0.06 -1.13 9.70
C GLU A 55 1.41 -0.73 9.04
N PRO A 56 2.25 0.07 9.72
CA PRO A 56 3.41 0.74 9.12
C PRO A 56 4.53 -0.22 8.67
N ALA A 57 4.48 -1.49 9.12
CA ALA A 57 5.42 -2.52 8.71
C ALA A 57 5.12 -3.10 7.31
N MET A 58 3.93 -2.86 6.76
CA MET A 58 3.46 -3.49 5.52
C MET A 58 3.22 -2.51 4.38
N THR A 59 2.72 -1.29 4.67
CA THR A 59 2.37 -0.31 3.65
C THR A 59 2.41 1.12 4.20
N GLY A 60 2.38 2.12 3.33
CA GLY A 60 2.43 3.53 3.69
C GLY A 60 2.40 4.47 2.48
N ILE A 61 2.21 5.77 2.74
CA ILE A 61 2.24 6.83 1.71
C ILE A 61 3.60 6.97 1.01
N GLY A 62 4.67 6.45 1.62
CA GLY A 62 6.01 6.38 1.04
C GLY A 62 6.26 5.14 0.18
N GLY A 63 5.23 4.38 -0.18
CA GLY A 63 5.31 3.23 -1.07
C GLY A 63 4.55 3.41 -2.37
N ASP A 64 4.20 2.29 -2.99
CA ASP A 64 3.55 2.19 -4.29
C ASP A 64 2.11 1.68 -4.18
N CYS A 65 1.35 1.77 -5.27
CA CYS A 65 -0.02 1.26 -5.34
C CYS A 65 -0.28 0.59 -6.69
N PHE A 66 -0.80 -0.63 -6.66
CA PHE A 66 -1.36 -1.31 -7.82
C PHE A 66 -2.84 -1.56 -7.58
N ALA A 67 -3.68 -1.32 -8.58
CA ALA A 67 -5.12 -1.51 -8.45
C ALA A 67 -5.69 -2.23 -9.68
N LEU A 68 -6.61 -3.16 -9.41
CA LEU A 68 -7.59 -3.64 -10.38
C LEU A 68 -8.95 -3.12 -9.97
N TYR A 69 -9.61 -2.40 -10.88
CA TYR A 69 -10.91 -1.80 -10.65
C TYR A 69 -11.91 -2.29 -11.69
N ALA A 70 -12.98 -2.93 -11.22
CA ALA A 70 -14.10 -3.37 -12.06
C ALA A 70 -15.26 -2.37 -11.92
N PRO A 71 -15.41 -1.40 -12.83
CA PRO A 71 -16.61 -0.56 -12.87
C PRO A 71 -17.86 -1.41 -13.12
N ALA A 72 -18.99 -0.98 -12.57
CA ALA A 72 -20.26 -1.68 -12.75
C ALA A 72 -20.65 -1.71 -14.24
N GLY A 73 -20.65 -2.91 -14.84
CA GLY A 73 -21.00 -3.11 -16.24
C GLY A 73 -19.97 -2.59 -17.25
N GLY A 74 -18.75 -2.25 -16.79
CA GLY A 74 -17.65 -1.83 -17.66
C GLY A 74 -16.49 -2.80 -17.64
N ASP A 75 -15.48 -2.51 -18.47
CA ASP A 75 -14.26 -3.30 -18.55
C ASP A 75 -13.38 -3.07 -17.32
N MET A 76 -12.65 -4.11 -16.91
CA MET A 76 -11.67 -4.03 -15.82
C MET A 76 -10.55 -3.06 -16.20
N VAL A 77 -10.20 -2.20 -15.24
CA VAL A 77 -9.12 -1.23 -15.36
C VAL A 77 -7.97 -1.65 -14.44
N ALA A 78 -6.74 -1.61 -14.93
CA ALA A 78 -5.55 -1.73 -14.08
C ALA A 78 -4.87 -0.37 -13.93
N TYR A 79 -4.36 -0.09 -12.73
CA TYR A 79 -3.53 1.09 -12.45
C TYR A 79 -2.20 0.64 -11.87
N ASN A 80 -1.12 1.13 -12.49
CA ASN A 80 0.25 0.95 -12.04
C ASN A 80 0.76 2.27 -11.44
N GLY A 81 0.66 2.38 -10.12
CA GLY A 81 1.27 3.44 -9.32
C GLY A 81 2.58 2.97 -8.69
N SER A 82 3.43 2.29 -9.45
CA SER A 82 4.79 1.97 -9.00
C SER A 82 5.76 3.11 -9.21
N GLY A 83 6.62 3.30 -8.23
CA GLY A 83 7.56 4.39 -8.18
C GLY A 83 8.67 4.26 -9.20
N ARG A 84 9.03 5.37 -9.84
CA ARG A 84 10.20 5.42 -10.74
C ARG A 84 11.47 5.66 -9.93
N ALA A 85 12.59 5.12 -10.40
CA ALA A 85 13.89 5.55 -9.88
C ALA A 85 14.13 7.03 -10.20
N GLY A 86 14.84 7.76 -9.34
CA GLY A 86 15.22 9.14 -9.63
C GLY A 86 16.06 9.22 -10.91
N ALA A 87 15.94 10.29 -11.70
CA ALA A 87 16.55 10.39 -13.02
C ALA A 87 18.08 10.21 -13.01
N ALA A 88 18.74 10.60 -11.93
CA ALA A 88 20.18 10.45 -11.75
C ALA A 88 20.62 9.03 -11.34
N ALA A 89 19.70 8.14 -10.96
CA ALA A 89 19.97 6.77 -10.52
C ALA A 89 20.33 5.82 -11.69
N THR A 90 21.34 6.17 -12.46
CA THR A 90 21.85 5.35 -13.56
C THR A 90 22.87 4.33 -13.07
N THR A 91 23.01 3.20 -13.79
CA THR A 91 24.07 2.22 -13.50
C THR A 91 25.45 2.87 -13.49
N GLN A 92 25.71 3.81 -14.40
CA GLN A 92 26.97 4.53 -14.47
C GLN A 92 27.22 5.36 -13.20
N TRP A 93 26.21 6.11 -12.74
CA TRP A 93 26.33 6.91 -11.51
C TRP A 93 26.65 6.03 -10.30
N PHE A 94 25.98 4.89 -10.16
CA PHE A 94 26.26 3.96 -9.06
C PHE A 94 27.71 3.44 -9.11
N LEU A 95 28.18 3.02 -10.28
CA LEU A 95 29.55 2.51 -10.46
C LEU A 95 30.61 3.59 -10.18
N GLU A 96 30.40 4.82 -10.66
CA GLU A 96 31.33 5.95 -10.43
C GLU A 96 31.42 6.33 -8.95
N ASN A 97 30.35 6.11 -8.17
CA ASN A 97 30.32 6.34 -6.73
C ASN A 97 30.69 5.10 -5.90
N GLY A 98 31.20 4.04 -6.54
CA GLY A 98 31.65 2.83 -5.85
C GLY A 98 30.51 1.98 -5.26
N ILE A 99 29.28 2.18 -5.71
CA ILE A 99 28.10 1.43 -5.28
C ILE A 99 27.89 0.26 -6.24
N THR A 100 28.22 -0.95 -5.78
CA THR A 100 28.09 -2.19 -6.57
C THR A 100 26.87 -3.02 -6.17
N GLU A 101 26.17 -2.63 -5.10
CA GLU A 101 24.97 -3.29 -4.59
C GLU A 101 23.99 -2.24 -4.01
N ILE A 102 22.71 -2.35 -4.36
CA ILE A 102 21.64 -1.54 -3.76
C ILE A 102 21.13 -2.26 -2.52
N ARG A 103 21.48 -1.73 -1.35
CA ARG A 103 21.00 -2.24 -0.07
C ARG A 103 19.53 -1.87 0.15
N ALA A 104 18.71 -2.82 0.59
CA ALA A 104 17.28 -2.61 0.84
C ALA A 104 16.97 -1.58 1.95
N ASP A 105 17.94 -1.27 2.83
CA ASP A 105 17.82 -0.28 3.90
C ASP A 105 18.44 1.09 3.55
N GLY A 106 18.98 1.24 2.33
CA GLY A 106 19.66 2.44 1.88
C GLY A 106 18.78 3.40 1.07
N PRO A 107 19.18 4.67 0.92
CA PRO A 107 18.43 5.68 0.15
C PRO A 107 18.38 5.36 -1.35
N HIS A 108 19.32 4.56 -1.87
CA HIS A 108 19.34 4.12 -3.26
C HIS A 108 18.26 3.11 -3.60
N ALA A 109 17.68 2.42 -2.59
CA ALA A 109 16.54 1.53 -2.79
C ALA A 109 15.21 2.27 -2.86
N VAL A 110 15.19 3.58 -2.58
CA VAL A 110 13.97 4.38 -2.59
C VAL A 110 13.69 4.87 -4.00
N THR A 111 12.64 4.33 -4.61
CA THR A 111 11.98 4.93 -5.76
C THR A 111 11.07 6.08 -5.31
N ILE A 112 10.67 6.95 -6.24
CA ILE A 112 9.72 8.02 -5.95
C ILE A 112 8.35 7.37 -5.65
N PRO A 113 7.78 7.50 -4.44
CA PRO A 113 6.58 6.76 -4.04
C PRO A 113 5.40 7.00 -4.99
N GLY A 114 4.74 5.96 -5.50
CA GLY A 114 3.59 6.11 -6.41
C GLY A 114 2.20 6.05 -5.77
N ALA A 115 2.10 5.76 -4.46
CA ALA A 115 0.81 5.50 -3.80
C ALA A 115 -0.14 6.70 -3.78
N VAL A 116 0.35 7.89 -3.41
CA VAL A 116 -0.53 9.08 -3.25
C VAL A 116 -1.06 9.56 -4.60
N ASP A 117 -0.24 9.47 -5.66
CA ASP A 117 -0.69 9.75 -7.03
C ASP A 117 -1.81 8.78 -7.42
N ALA A 118 -1.61 7.47 -7.22
CA ALA A 118 -2.62 6.47 -7.54
C ALA A 118 -3.96 6.72 -6.82
N TRP A 119 -3.93 7.04 -5.52
CA TRP A 119 -5.14 7.33 -4.76
C TRP A 119 -5.85 8.58 -5.30
N SER A 120 -5.09 9.65 -5.52
CA SER A 120 -5.62 10.91 -6.03
C SER A 120 -6.25 10.73 -7.41
N ARG A 121 -5.56 9.99 -8.29
CA ARG A 121 -5.99 9.74 -9.66
C ARG A 121 -7.23 8.85 -9.73
N LEU A 122 -7.24 7.74 -9.00
CA LEU A 122 -8.39 6.83 -8.95
C LEU A 122 -9.62 7.52 -8.36
N VAL A 123 -9.46 8.34 -7.31
CA VAL A 123 -10.58 9.11 -6.74
C VAL A 123 -11.06 10.17 -7.72
N GLN A 124 -10.15 10.87 -8.40
CA GLN A 124 -10.52 11.87 -9.40
C GLN A 124 -11.32 11.26 -10.55
N ASP A 125 -10.88 10.12 -11.08
CA ASP A 125 -11.46 9.52 -12.29
C ASP A 125 -12.67 8.62 -11.98
N HIS A 126 -12.69 7.99 -10.81
CA HIS A 126 -13.66 6.94 -10.47
C HIS A 126 -14.31 7.10 -9.10
N GLY A 127 -13.87 8.04 -8.26
CA GLY A 127 -14.44 8.29 -6.93
C GLY A 127 -15.76 9.07 -6.98
N THR A 128 -16.45 9.09 -5.85
CA THR A 128 -17.66 9.89 -5.64
C THR A 128 -17.59 10.79 -4.41
N LYS A 129 -16.45 10.76 -3.69
CA LYS A 129 -16.18 11.57 -2.50
C LYS A 129 -14.88 12.34 -2.63
N ASP A 130 -14.79 13.44 -1.90
CA ASP A 130 -13.57 14.24 -1.86
C ASP A 130 -12.46 13.49 -1.11
N LEU A 131 -11.23 13.60 -1.61
CA LEU A 131 -10.07 12.92 -1.01
C LEU A 131 -9.92 13.24 0.49
N GLY A 132 -10.23 14.48 0.89
CA GLY A 132 -10.21 14.87 2.30
C GLY A 132 -11.19 14.09 3.19
N GLU A 133 -12.37 13.73 2.67
CA GLU A 133 -13.33 12.87 3.39
C GLU A 133 -12.75 11.46 3.56
N LEU A 134 -12.12 10.94 2.50
CA LEU A 134 -11.55 9.57 2.49
C LEU A 134 -10.34 9.44 3.41
N LEU A 135 -9.54 10.50 3.57
CA LEU A 135 -8.35 10.50 4.43
C LEU A 135 -8.67 10.85 5.90
N ALA A 136 -9.88 11.32 6.21
CA ALA A 136 -10.23 11.86 7.52
C ALA A 136 -9.96 10.88 8.68
N THR A 137 -10.36 9.61 8.54
CA THR A 137 -10.12 8.58 9.57
C THR A 137 -8.65 8.28 9.76
N ALA A 138 -7.85 8.28 8.68
CA ALA A 138 -6.41 8.07 8.78
C ALA A 138 -5.73 9.23 9.52
N ILE A 139 -6.11 10.47 9.19
CA ILE A 139 -5.61 11.69 9.85
C ILE A 139 -5.92 11.66 11.35
N ASP A 140 -7.17 11.35 11.72
CA ASP A 140 -7.60 11.27 13.12
C ASP A 140 -6.82 10.19 13.89
N LEU A 141 -6.68 8.98 13.33
CA LEU A 141 -5.92 7.90 13.97
C LEU A 141 -4.43 8.24 14.10
N ALA A 142 -3.84 8.92 13.11
CA ALA A 142 -2.45 9.32 13.16
C ALA A 142 -2.22 10.41 14.22
N GLU A 143 -3.16 11.32 14.40
CA GLU A 143 -3.07 12.41 15.38
C GLU A 143 -3.39 11.96 16.81
N THR A 144 -4.54 11.32 16.99
CA THR A 144 -5.07 10.95 18.33
C THR A 144 -4.53 9.62 18.82
N GLY A 145 -4.04 8.77 17.90
CA GLY A 145 -3.41 7.50 18.19
C GLY A 145 -4.37 6.32 18.22
N TYR A 146 -3.78 5.13 18.21
CA TYR A 146 -4.52 3.87 18.19
C TYR A 146 -3.79 2.76 18.95
N PRO A 147 -4.52 1.78 19.50
CA PRO A 147 -3.91 0.61 20.10
C PRO A 147 -3.35 -0.31 19.03
N ILE A 148 -2.10 -0.73 19.19
CA ILE A 148 -1.44 -1.66 18.26
C ILE A 148 -2.08 -3.05 18.36
N GLN A 149 -2.44 -3.62 17.20
CA GLN A 149 -3.01 -4.97 17.11
C GLN A 149 -1.95 -6.06 17.23
N PRO A 150 -2.30 -7.28 17.69
CA PRO A 150 -1.33 -8.38 17.86
C PRO A 150 -0.53 -8.72 16.62
N ARG A 151 -1.15 -8.73 15.43
CA ARG A 151 -0.45 -8.98 14.17
C ARG A 151 0.60 -7.90 13.88
N VAL A 152 0.25 -6.64 14.11
CA VAL A 152 1.12 -5.49 13.88
C VAL A 152 2.30 -5.52 14.86
N ALA A 153 2.07 -5.78 16.15
CA ALA A 153 3.15 -5.93 17.13
C ALA A 153 4.12 -7.08 16.77
N PHE A 154 3.58 -8.19 16.28
CA PHE A 154 4.38 -9.33 15.82
C PHE A 154 5.30 -8.95 14.66
N ASP A 155 4.81 -8.21 13.66
CA ASP A 155 5.66 -7.75 12.56
C ASP A 155 6.64 -6.66 12.99
N TRP A 156 6.22 -5.74 13.86
CA TRP A 156 7.07 -4.69 14.41
C TRP A 156 8.35 -5.24 15.03
N ALA A 157 8.22 -6.33 15.80
CA ALA A 157 9.35 -6.98 16.45
C ALA A 157 10.38 -7.56 15.46
N ARG A 158 9.96 -7.91 14.24
CA ARG A 158 10.87 -8.41 13.19
C ARG A 158 11.81 -7.33 12.66
N PHE A 159 11.45 -6.06 12.84
CA PHE A 159 12.21 -4.92 12.31
C PHE A 159 13.04 -4.20 13.36
N GLU A 160 13.24 -4.78 14.55
CA GLU A 160 13.96 -4.14 15.66
C GLU A 160 15.32 -3.53 15.26
N ALA A 161 16.13 -4.26 14.48
CA ALA A 161 17.41 -3.76 14.01
C ALA A 161 17.26 -2.51 13.12
N LYS A 162 16.30 -2.53 12.19
CA LYS A 162 15.99 -1.38 11.32
C LYS A 162 15.47 -0.19 12.12
N LEU A 163 14.60 -0.45 13.10
CA LEU A 163 14.02 0.60 13.94
C LEU A 163 15.06 1.27 14.84
N ASN A 164 16.10 0.53 15.23
CA ASN A 164 17.22 1.04 16.02
C ASN A 164 18.30 1.77 15.20
N ALA A 165 18.26 1.67 13.87
CA ALA A 165 19.37 2.06 13.00
C ALA A 165 19.65 3.57 12.97
N ASN A 166 18.63 4.43 13.09
CA ASN A 166 18.83 5.88 13.11
C ASN A 166 17.91 6.60 14.12
N ALA A 167 18.36 7.77 14.58
CA ALA A 167 17.71 8.50 15.66
C ALA A 167 16.27 8.96 15.34
N PRO A 168 15.95 9.48 14.13
CA PRO A 168 14.57 9.81 13.76
C PRO A 168 13.62 8.62 13.83
N ILE A 169 14.02 7.46 13.29
CA ILE A 169 13.21 6.24 13.34
C ILE A 169 13.04 5.76 14.79
N ARG A 170 14.12 5.72 15.60
CA ARG A 170 14.02 5.35 17.02
C ARG A 170 13.04 6.24 17.79
N ARG A 171 13.14 7.56 17.60
CA ARG A 171 12.26 8.53 18.27
C ARG A 171 10.79 8.29 17.93
N ARG A 172 10.50 7.85 16.71
CA ARG A 172 9.12 7.63 16.24
C ARG A 172 8.60 6.25 16.60
N PHE A 173 9.36 5.20 16.29
CA PHE A 173 8.85 3.83 16.24
C PHE A 173 9.25 2.97 17.45
N LEU A 174 9.86 3.58 18.48
CA LEU A 174 10.11 2.93 19.78
C LEU A 174 9.39 3.67 20.91
N ASN A 175 8.90 2.91 21.87
CA ASN A 175 8.26 3.34 23.10
C ASN A 175 9.31 3.41 24.23
N ASP A 176 9.84 4.61 24.50
CA ASP A 176 10.93 4.83 25.47
C ASP A 176 12.14 3.89 25.24
N GLY A 177 12.52 3.73 23.97
CA GLY A 177 13.61 2.84 23.55
C GLY A 177 13.26 1.36 23.45
N ASN A 178 12.03 0.97 23.79
CA ASN A 178 11.53 -0.40 23.63
C ASN A 178 10.65 -0.53 22.39
N LEU A 179 10.48 -1.75 21.90
CA LEU A 179 9.48 -2.03 20.87
C LEU A 179 8.07 -1.83 21.43
N PHE A 180 7.18 -1.28 20.61
CA PHE A 180 5.75 -1.27 20.92
C PHE A 180 5.19 -2.69 21.00
N LYS A 181 4.27 -2.90 21.95
CA LYS A 181 3.57 -4.16 22.18
C LYS A 181 2.11 -4.05 21.78
N ALA A 182 1.46 -5.21 21.64
CA ALA A 182 0.02 -5.24 21.42
C ALA A 182 -0.72 -4.54 22.56
N GLY A 183 -1.63 -3.64 22.23
CA GLY A 183 -2.36 -2.79 23.18
C GLY A 183 -1.69 -1.46 23.53
N ASP A 184 -0.40 -1.29 23.24
CA ASP A 184 0.25 0.02 23.41
C ASP A 184 -0.38 1.05 22.46
N MET A 185 -0.48 2.30 22.91
CA MET A 185 -0.95 3.42 22.09
C MET A 185 0.19 3.96 21.25
N PHE A 186 -0.05 4.12 19.94
CA PHE A 186 0.92 4.70 19.02
C PHE A 186 0.32 5.86 18.23
N GLN A 187 1.11 6.91 18.04
CA GLN A 187 0.73 8.19 17.46
C GLN A 187 1.78 8.68 16.45
N GLN A 188 1.30 9.31 15.38
CA GLN A 188 2.10 9.78 14.24
C GLN A 188 1.65 11.20 13.81
N PRO A 189 1.74 12.22 14.67
CA PRO A 189 1.26 13.58 14.34
C PRO A 189 1.91 14.20 13.10
N GLU A 190 3.17 13.88 12.80
CA GLU A 190 3.83 14.33 11.57
C GLU A 190 3.24 13.64 10.32
N LEU A 191 2.86 12.37 10.41
CA LEU A 191 2.14 11.69 9.34
C LEU A 191 0.73 12.28 9.18
N ALA A 192 0.06 12.61 10.28
CA ALA A 192 -1.23 13.30 10.24
C ALA A 192 -1.13 14.65 9.51
N ALA A 193 -0.06 15.42 9.78
CA ALA A 193 0.20 16.67 9.08
C ALA A 193 0.40 16.46 7.57
N THR A 194 1.21 15.47 7.17
CA THR A 194 1.38 15.12 5.75
C THR A 194 0.07 14.68 5.09
N LEU A 195 -0.72 13.83 5.76
CA LEU A 195 -2.02 13.40 5.23
C LEU A 195 -3.01 14.58 5.10
N ARG A 196 -2.94 15.60 5.95
CA ARG A 196 -3.72 16.84 5.78
C ARG A 196 -3.28 17.64 4.57
N GLU A 197 -1.98 17.71 4.28
CA GLU A 197 -1.51 18.35 3.05
C GLU A 197 -2.08 17.64 1.83
N VAL A 198 -2.07 16.31 1.81
CA VAL A 198 -2.69 15.51 0.74
C VAL A 198 -4.20 15.71 0.67
N ALA A 199 -4.90 15.71 1.81
CA ALA A 199 -6.34 15.95 1.87
C ALA A 199 -6.72 17.32 1.28
N ASN A 200 -5.91 18.34 1.52
CA ASN A 200 -6.18 19.72 1.10
C ASN A 200 -5.74 20.03 -0.33
N LYS A 201 -4.67 19.39 -0.81
CA LYS A 201 -4.00 19.74 -2.08
C LYS A 201 -3.97 18.60 -3.09
N GLY A 202 -4.53 17.44 -2.76
CA GLY A 202 -4.39 16.23 -3.55
C GLY A 202 -2.93 15.76 -3.63
N ALA A 203 -2.55 15.20 -4.77
CA ALA A 203 -1.19 14.74 -5.04
C ALA A 203 -0.12 15.83 -4.80
N ASP A 204 -0.42 17.09 -5.13
CA ASP A 204 0.51 18.21 -4.95
C ASP A 204 0.90 18.42 -3.47
N GLY A 205 0.07 17.99 -2.51
CA GLY A 205 0.40 18.02 -1.09
C GLY A 205 1.52 17.06 -0.68
N PHE A 206 1.82 16.06 -1.49
CA PHE A 206 2.89 15.09 -1.25
C PHE A 206 4.09 15.29 -2.18
N TYR A 207 3.84 15.55 -3.46
CA TYR A 207 4.87 15.61 -4.50
C TYR A 207 5.45 17.01 -4.75
N LYS A 208 4.90 18.06 -4.11
CA LYS A 208 5.39 19.44 -4.25
C LYS A 208 5.48 20.13 -2.89
N GLY A 209 6.25 21.22 -2.87
CA GLY A 209 6.46 22.05 -1.68
C GLY A 209 7.16 21.31 -0.54
N HIS A 210 6.88 21.73 0.69
CA HIS A 210 7.68 21.35 1.85
C HIS A 210 7.74 19.85 2.16
N VAL A 211 6.71 19.06 1.80
CA VAL A 211 6.70 17.60 2.01
C VAL A 211 7.72 16.93 1.08
N ALA A 212 7.67 17.24 -0.22
CA ALA A 212 8.64 16.73 -1.20
C ALA A 212 10.06 17.23 -0.91
N GLU A 213 10.21 18.52 -0.59
CA GLU A 213 11.50 19.11 -0.20
C GLU A 213 12.12 18.40 1.01
N ALA A 214 11.31 18.08 2.04
CA ALA A 214 11.79 17.37 3.22
C ALA A 214 12.21 15.92 2.93
N MET A 215 11.48 15.21 2.06
CA MET A 215 11.85 13.86 1.61
C MET A 215 13.16 13.89 0.82
N VAL A 216 13.27 14.79 -0.16
CA VAL A 216 14.49 14.95 -0.98
C VAL A 216 15.69 15.32 -0.12
N ALA A 217 15.54 16.27 0.80
CA ALA A 217 16.62 16.66 1.72
C ALA A 217 17.06 15.49 2.61
N THR A 218 16.11 14.68 3.10
CA THR A 218 16.41 13.50 3.91
C THR A 218 17.15 12.43 3.11
N LEU A 219 16.68 12.12 1.90
CA LEU A 219 17.31 11.11 1.03
C LEU A 219 18.72 11.53 0.61
N ASN A 220 18.89 12.77 0.15
CA ASN A 220 20.19 13.27 -0.29
C ASN A 220 21.17 13.43 0.88
N GLY A 221 20.68 13.77 2.09
CA GLY A 221 21.49 13.73 3.31
C GLY A 221 22.01 12.34 3.68
N LEU A 222 21.39 11.28 3.16
CA LEU A 222 21.82 9.89 3.31
C LEU A 222 22.65 9.37 2.12
N GLY A 223 22.86 10.19 1.09
CA GLY A 223 23.56 9.83 -0.15
C GLY A 223 22.66 9.50 -1.33
N GLY A 224 21.34 9.72 -1.21
CA GLY A 224 20.38 9.58 -2.31
C GLY A 224 20.63 10.57 -3.46
N VAL A 225 19.89 10.35 -4.55
CA VAL A 225 20.00 11.11 -5.80
C VAL A 225 18.68 11.72 -6.27
N GLN A 226 17.63 11.54 -5.47
CA GLN A 226 16.30 11.99 -5.80
C GLN A 226 16.25 13.52 -5.78
N THR A 227 15.50 14.10 -6.71
CA THR A 227 15.32 15.53 -6.87
C THR A 227 13.86 15.92 -6.66
N VAL A 228 13.60 17.19 -6.36
CA VAL A 228 12.22 17.71 -6.32
C VAL A 228 11.51 17.57 -7.67
N ASP A 229 12.26 17.60 -8.77
CA ASP A 229 11.71 17.37 -10.12
C ASP A 229 11.31 15.91 -10.33
N ASP A 230 12.06 14.94 -9.76
CA ASP A 230 11.65 13.53 -9.78
C ASP A 230 10.31 13.33 -9.07
N PHE A 231 10.12 14.01 -7.92
CA PHE A 231 8.84 13.99 -7.20
C PHE A 231 7.73 14.70 -7.98
N ALA A 232 7.99 15.89 -8.51
CA ALA A 232 6.98 16.68 -9.23
C ALA A 232 6.50 16.02 -10.53
N ASN A 233 7.32 15.15 -11.14
CA ASN A 233 6.99 14.39 -12.34
C ASN A 233 6.51 12.96 -12.03
N ALA A 234 6.35 12.60 -10.75
CA ALA A 234 5.85 11.29 -10.36
C ALA A 234 4.39 11.11 -10.80
N VAL A 235 4.16 10.12 -11.65
CA VAL A 235 2.83 9.80 -12.16
C VAL A 235 2.75 8.30 -12.46
N GLY A 236 1.67 7.68 -12.03
CA GLY A 236 1.31 6.32 -12.39
C GLY A 236 0.69 6.23 -13.79
N GLU A 237 0.27 5.04 -14.16
CA GLU A 237 -0.28 4.78 -15.49
C GLU A 237 -1.49 3.83 -15.42
N TYR A 238 -2.53 4.16 -16.18
CA TYR A 238 -3.56 3.18 -16.51
C TYR A 238 -2.99 2.19 -17.52
N CYS A 239 -3.26 0.92 -17.29
CA CYS A 239 -2.78 -0.16 -18.15
C CYS A 239 -3.90 -1.18 -18.38
N ASP A 240 -3.79 -1.91 -19.49
CA ASP A 240 -4.69 -3.02 -19.77
C ASP A 240 -4.31 -4.20 -18.87
N PRO A 241 -5.26 -4.82 -18.14
CA PRO A 241 -4.98 -6.00 -17.36
C PRO A 241 -4.55 -7.16 -18.27
N ILE A 242 -3.60 -7.96 -17.80
CA ILE A 242 -3.28 -9.25 -18.42
C ILE A 242 -4.25 -10.30 -17.88
N SER A 243 -4.53 -11.32 -18.69
CA SER A 243 -5.47 -12.36 -18.29
C SER A 243 -5.12 -13.74 -18.84
N THR A 244 -5.68 -14.76 -18.19
CA THR A 244 -5.82 -16.10 -18.77
C THR A 244 -7.22 -16.65 -18.51
N THR A 245 -7.57 -17.74 -19.18
CA THR A 245 -8.70 -18.57 -18.79
C THR A 245 -8.19 -19.70 -17.90
N TYR A 246 -8.96 -20.02 -16.86
CA TYR A 246 -8.74 -21.23 -16.08
C TYR A 246 -10.09 -21.90 -15.86
N ARG A 247 -10.33 -23.00 -16.60
CA ARG A 247 -11.65 -23.65 -16.67
C ARG A 247 -12.70 -22.64 -17.14
N ASP A 248 -13.82 -22.51 -16.42
CA ASP A 248 -14.91 -21.60 -16.79
C ASP A 248 -14.71 -20.16 -16.32
N TYR A 249 -13.52 -19.79 -15.83
CA TYR A 249 -13.22 -18.47 -15.28
C TYR A 249 -12.18 -17.72 -16.11
N GLN A 250 -12.37 -16.41 -16.25
CA GLN A 250 -11.31 -15.49 -16.65
C GLN A 250 -10.62 -14.97 -15.39
N VAL A 251 -9.29 -15.05 -15.34
CA VAL A 251 -8.47 -14.53 -14.24
C VAL A 251 -7.64 -13.37 -14.77
N LEU A 252 -7.72 -12.23 -14.10
CA LEU A 252 -7.06 -10.99 -14.50
C LEU A 252 -6.04 -10.58 -13.44
N GLU A 253 -4.92 -10.04 -13.90
CA GLU A 253 -3.83 -9.55 -13.07
C GLU A 253 -3.32 -8.20 -13.60
N CYS A 254 -2.68 -7.41 -12.74
CA CYS A 254 -1.91 -6.26 -13.21
C CYS A 254 -0.76 -6.73 -14.12
N PRO A 255 -0.46 -6.01 -15.21
CA PRO A 255 0.66 -6.33 -16.09
C PRO A 255 2.02 -6.12 -15.39
N PRO A 256 3.13 -6.52 -16.04
CA PRO A 256 4.45 -6.04 -15.68
C PRO A 256 4.47 -4.51 -15.54
N ASN A 257 5.24 -3.93 -14.62
CA ASN A 257 6.32 -4.51 -13.82
C ASN A 257 5.89 -5.33 -12.58
N GLY A 258 4.59 -5.50 -12.35
CA GLY A 258 4.10 -6.46 -11.35
C GLY A 258 4.40 -7.92 -11.70
N GLN A 259 4.34 -8.79 -10.70
CA GLN A 259 4.60 -10.23 -10.87
C GLN A 259 3.32 -11.09 -11.03
N GLY A 260 2.16 -10.45 -11.23
CA GLY A 260 0.87 -11.13 -11.34
C GLY A 260 0.81 -12.16 -12.48
N PHE A 261 1.57 -11.94 -13.56
CA PHE A 261 1.69 -12.90 -14.67
C PHE A 261 2.18 -14.30 -14.23
N ILE A 262 2.92 -14.41 -13.12
CA ILE A 262 3.36 -15.69 -12.57
C ILE A 262 2.15 -16.55 -12.17
N ALA A 263 1.13 -15.95 -11.54
CA ALA A 263 -0.09 -16.65 -11.18
C ALA A 263 -0.83 -17.15 -12.43
N LEU A 264 -0.89 -16.35 -13.49
CA LEU A 264 -1.51 -16.74 -14.77
C LEU A 264 -0.76 -17.91 -15.43
N ILE A 265 0.57 -17.90 -15.43
CA ILE A 265 1.39 -19.03 -15.92
C ILE A 265 1.11 -20.29 -15.09
N MET A 266 1.06 -20.17 -13.77
CA MET A 266 0.74 -21.30 -12.88
C MET A 266 -0.63 -21.88 -13.21
N LEU A 267 -1.66 -21.05 -13.42
CA LEU A 267 -3.00 -21.52 -13.80
C LEU A 267 -2.99 -22.26 -15.14
N ASN A 268 -2.25 -21.77 -16.15
CA ASN A 268 -2.12 -22.45 -17.44
C ASN A 268 -1.44 -23.82 -17.33
N ILE A 269 -0.45 -23.95 -16.44
CA ILE A 269 0.17 -25.25 -16.15
C ILE A 269 -0.86 -26.17 -15.49
N LEU A 270 -1.57 -25.66 -14.47
CA LEU A 270 -2.55 -26.42 -13.69
C LEU A 270 -3.79 -26.82 -14.50
N GLU A 271 -4.12 -26.12 -15.58
CA GLU A 271 -5.21 -26.46 -16.49
C GLU A 271 -5.02 -27.84 -17.15
N GLY A 272 -3.77 -28.31 -17.28
CA GLY A 272 -3.45 -29.65 -17.75
C GLY A 272 -3.78 -30.78 -16.76
N PHE A 273 -4.29 -30.48 -15.56
CA PHE A 273 -4.50 -31.45 -14.49
C PHE A 273 -5.95 -31.47 -13.98
N ASP A 274 -6.44 -32.65 -13.62
CA ASP A 274 -7.73 -32.81 -12.95
C ASP A 274 -7.59 -32.59 -11.44
N LEU A 275 -7.32 -31.36 -11.04
CA LEU A 275 -7.18 -31.00 -9.63
C LEU A 275 -8.46 -31.23 -8.81
N ALA A 276 -9.63 -31.29 -9.44
CA ALA A 276 -10.89 -31.53 -8.75
C ALA A 276 -11.00 -32.98 -8.23
N SER A 277 -10.24 -33.90 -8.82
CA SER A 277 -10.13 -35.28 -8.36
C SER A 277 -9.21 -35.46 -7.14
N LEU A 278 -8.42 -34.44 -6.80
CA LEU A 278 -7.41 -34.48 -5.74
C LEU A 278 -7.95 -33.81 -4.46
N ASP A 279 -7.48 -34.27 -3.30
CA ASP A 279 -7.82 -33.67 -2.01
C ASP A 279 -6.93 -32.43 -1.76
N PRO A 280 -7.47 -31.28 -1.28
CA PRO A 280 -6.65 -30.11 -0.99
C PRO A 280 -5.52 -30.42 0.01
N GLY A 281 -4.27 -30.41 -0.47
CA GLY A 281 -3.08 -30.72 0.31
C GLY A 281 -2.58 -32.17 0.18
N SER A 282 -3.15 -32.97 -0.72
CA SER A 282 -2.61 -34.28 -1.07
C SER A 282 -1.21 -34.18 -1.68
N ALA A 283 -0.38 -35.19 -1.41
CA ALA A 283 0.91 -35.35 -2.08
C ALA A 283 0.80 -35.97 -3.49
N GLN A 284 -0.38 -36.51 -3.81
CA GLN A 284 -0.76 -37.02 -5.13
C GLN A 284 -1.16 -35.86 -6.03
#